data_AF-A0A7V3ACI2-F1
#
_entry.id   AF-A0A7V3ACI2-F1
#
_cell.length_a   1.000
_cell.length_b   1.000
_cell.length_c   1.000
_cell.angle_alpha   90.00
_cell.angle_beta   90.00
_cell.angle_gamma   90.00
#
_symmetry.space_group_name_H-M   'P 1'
#
loop_
_entity.id
_entity.type
_entity.pdbx_description
1 polymer ?
#
loop_
_entity_poly.entity_id
_entity_poly.type
_entity_poly.pdbx_seq_one_letter_code
_entity_poly.pdbx_strand_id
1 'polypeptide(L)' 'MNFEPRWLIAAWASDGPEKDVSVSIPDLGDAKLLARPCGSVYCATRKDGQTMLELRDGK' A
#
# COMPACT_ATOMS: atom_id res chain seq x y z
N MET A 1 -14.42 -17.38 13.00
CA MET A 1 -13.18 -16.69 12.57
C MET A 1 -13.59 -15.35 12.00
N ASN A 2 -13.22 -14.25 12.65
CA ASN A 2 -13.40 -12.93 12.06
C ASN A 2 -12.23 -12.70 11.09
N PHE A 3 -12.53 -12.64 9.80
CA PHE A 3 -11.55 -12.25 8.80
C PHE A 3 -11.58 -10.72 8.69
N GLU A 4 -10.58 -10.07 9.25
CA GLU A 4 -10.32 -8.65 8.96
C GLU A 4 -9.91 -8.54 7.47
N PRO A 5 -10.53 -7.64 6.69
CA PRO A 5 -10.15 -7.44 5.29
C PRO A 5 -8.71 -6.95 5.19
N ARG A 6 -7.98 -7.48 4.20
CA ARG A 6 -6.58 -7.15 3.94
C ARG A 6 -6.35 -6.95 2.46
N TRP A 7 -5.47 -6.01 2.12
CA TRP A 7 -5.09 -5.70 0.76
C TRP A 7 -3.62 -5.99 0.55
N LEU A 8 -3.30 -6.53 -0.63
CA LEU A 8 -1.95 -6.56 -1.15
C LEU A 8 -1.85 -5.47 -2.21
N ILE A 9 -0.97 -4.49 -2.00
CA ILE A 9 -0.84 -3.32 -2.86
C ILE A 9 0.55 -3.31 -3.47
N ALA A 10 0.63 -3.25 -4.79
CA ALA A 10 1.87 -3.08 -5.53
C ALA A 10 1.95 -1.66 -6.08
N ALA A 11 3.06 -0.96 -5.85
CA ALA A 11 3.31 0.39 -6.36
C ALA A 11 4.62 0.41 -7.16
N TRP A 12 4.57 0.81 -8.44
CA TRP A 12 5.74 0.87 -9.31
C TRP A 12 5.85 2.23 -9.99
N ALA A 13 7.08 2.73 -10.10
CA ALA A 13 7.39 3.96 -10.83
C ALA A 13 7.90 3.61 -12.23
N SER A 14 7.01 3.63 -13.23
CA SER A 14 7.37 3.34 -14.64
C SER A 14 8.35 4.35 -15.23
N ASP A 15 8.32 5.58 -14.73
CA ASP A 15 9.14 6.71 -15.14
C ASP A 15 10.58 6.64 -14.58
N GLY A 16 10.85 5.74 -13.65
CA GLY A 16 12.18 5.46 -13.11
C GLY A 16 12.38 5.99 -11.68
N PRO A 17 12.26 7.29 -11.40
CA PRO A 17 12.47 7.82 -10.07
C PRO A 17 11.50 7.27 -9.02
N GLU A 18 12.01 7.03 -7.81
CA GLU A 18 11.14 6.75 -6.66
C GLU A 18 10.24 7.96 -6.38
N LYS A 19 8.95 7.73 -6.08
CA LYS A 19 8.01 8.79 -5.77
C LYS A 19 6.92 8.34 -4.81
N ASP A 20 6.49 9.26 -3.96
CA ASP A 20 5.29 9.10 -3.14
C ASP A 20 4.03 9.23 -4.03
N VAL A 21 3.10 8.30 -3.87
CA VAL A 21 1.81 8.28 -4.57
C VAL A 21 0.69 8.10 -3.54
N SER A 22 -0.36 8.92 -3.66
CA SER A 22 -1.58 8.76 -2.87
C SER A 22 -2.67 8.11 -3.71
N VAL A 23 -3.36 7.11 -3.15
CA VAL A 23 -4.48 6.42 -3.80
C VAL A 23 -5.60 6.19 -2.79
N SER A 24 -6.84 6.40 -3.22
CA SER A 24 -8.03 6.04 -2.44
C SER A 24 -8.48 4.64 -2.85
N ILE A 25 -8.52 3.71 -1.89
CA ILE A 25 -8.90 2.32 -2.11
C ILE A 25 -10.25 2.06 -1.40
N PRO A 26 -11.27 1.51 -2.09
CA PRO A 26 -12.53 1.17 -1.47
C PRO A 26 -12.36 0.31 -0.23
N ASP A 27 -13.13 0.63 0.81
CA ASP A 27 -13.16 -0.02 2.13
C ASP A 27 -11.88 0.08 2.98
N LEU A 28 -10.71 0.33 2.37
CA LEU A 28 -9.44 0.58 3.06
C LEU A 28 -9.28 2.06 3.46
N GLY A 29 -9.61 2.98 2.54
CA GLY A 29 -9.36 4.42 2.68
C GLY A 29 -8.17 4.89 1.86
N ASP A 30 -7.62 6.06 2.21
CA ASP A 30 -6.47 6.64 1.53
C ASP A 30 -5.17 5.95 1.95
N ALA A 31 -4.31 5.66 0.99
CA ALA A 31 -3.00 5.05 1.18
C ALA A 31 -1.92 5.92 0.51
N LYS A 32 -0.86 6.24 1.25
CA LYS A 32 0.34 6.87 0.72
C LYS A 32 1.43 5.80 0.56
N LEU A 33 1.86 5.57 -0.68
CA LEU A 33 2.74 4.47 -1.06
C LEU A 33 4.03 5.04 -1.67
N LEU A 34 5.17 4.42 -1.40
CA LEU A 34 6.40 4.70 -2.12
C LEU A 34 6.44 3.81 -3.37
N ALA A 35 6.22 4.40 -4.53
CA ALA A 35 6.42 3.72 -5.81
C ALA A 35 7.91 3.73 -6.14
N ARG A 36 8.50 2.56 -6.35
CA ARG A 36 9.91 2.39 -6.74
C ARG A 36 10.02 1.83 -8.16
N PRO A 37 11.14 2.03 -8.88
CA PRO A 37 11.33 1.39 -10.19
C PRO A 37 11.34 -0.14 -10.11
N CYS A 38 11.90 -0.71 -9.04
CA CYS A 38 11.83 -2.15 -8.78
C CYS A 38 10.48 -2.62 -8.21
N GLY A 39 9.52 -1.70 -8.04
CA GLY A 39 8.26 -1.95 -7.35
C GLY A 39 8.40 -1.93 -5.83
N SER A 40 7.28 -1.71 -5.16
CA SER A 40 7.10 -1.90 -3.72
C SER A 40 5.84 -2.71 -3.48
N VAL A 41 5.84 -3.55 -2.44
CA VAL A 41 4.69 -4.38 -2.06
C VAL A 41 4.32 -4.07 -0.62
N TYR A 42 3.06 -3.69 -0.40
CA TYR A 42 2.50 -3.43 0.92
C TYR A 42 1.41 -4.44 1.25
N CYS A 43 1.37 -4.88 2.49
CA CYS A 43 0.17 -5.44 3.09
C CYS A 43 -0.54 -4.31 3.85
N ALA A 44 -1.80 -4.09 3.53
CA ALA A 44 -2.60 -3.05 4.16
C ALA A 44 -3.78 -3.64 4.92
N THR A 45 -4.13 -3.00 6.02
CA THR A 45 -5.34 -3.29 6.80
C THR A 45 -6.03 -1.99 7.17
N ARG A 46 -7.31 -2.08 7.53
CA ARG A 46 -8.02 -0.96 8.13
C ARG A 46 -8.27 -1.27 9.60
N LYS A 47 -7.75 -0.43 10.48
CA LYS A 47 -7.93 -0.58 11.94
C LYS A 47 -8.42 0.73 12.52
N ASP A 48 -9.52 0.68 13.27
CA ASP A 48 -10.13 1.86 13.91
C ASP A 48 -10.40 3.01 12.91
N GLY A 49 -10.82 2.65 11.69
CA GLY A 49 -11.10 3.60 10.61
C GLY A 49 -9.88 4.13 9.86
N GLN A 50 -8.66 3.75 10.27
CA GLN A 50 -7.41 4.21 9.69
C GLN A 50 -6.74 3.15 8.82
N THR A 51 -6.15 3.59 7.70
CA THR A 51 -5.29 2.77 6.85
C THR A 51 -3.96 2.50 7.57
N MET A 52 -3.62 1.22 7.73
CA MET A 52 -2.31 0.78 8.20
C MET A 52 -1.58 0.11 7.04
N LEU A 53 -0.35 0.56 6.76
CA LEU A 53 0.48 0.04 5.67
C LEU A 53 1.73 -0.62 6.26
N GLU A 54 2.01 -1.83 5.81
CA GLU A 54 3.23 -2.55 6.13
C GLU A 54 3.95 -2.89 4.83
N LEU A 55 5.18 -2.40 4.67
CA LEU A 55 6.04 -2.78 3.55
C LEU A 55 6.43 -4.26 3.72
N ARG A 56 6.21 -5.06 2.68
CA ARG A 56 6.43 -6.51 2.66
C ARG A 56 7.50 -6.95 1.66
N ASP A 57 8.16 -6.01 1.01
CA ASP A 57 9.37 -6.29 0.27
C ASP A 57 10.62 -6.13 1.15
N GLY A 58 11.66 -6.91 0.86
CA GLY A 58 12.83 -7.09 1.73
C GLY A 58 13.86 -5.97 1.65
N LYS A 59 13.44 -4.70 1.63
CA LYS A 59 14.34 -3.55 1.68
C LYS A 59 14.33 -2.87 3.05
#